data_AF-A0A438MNK0-F1
#
_entry.id   AF-A0A438MNK0-F1
#
_cell.length_a   1.000
_cell.length_b   1.000
_cell.length_c   1.000
_cell.angle_alpha   90.00
_cell.angle_beta   90.00
_cell.angle_gamma   90.00
#
_symmetry.space_group_name_H-M   'P 1'
#
loop_
_entity.id
_entity.type
_entity.pdbx_description
1 polymer ?
#
loop_
_entity_poly.entity_id
_entity_poly.type
_entity_poly.pdbx_seq_one_letter_code
_entity_poly.pdbx_strand_id
1 'polypeptide(L)'
;MADLDIHLSALDRCRQAINKAAGQYEDTLRERNPGKQSYDEHGNLRNNRTPVNEEIFGDLPDSGLLAAAADNVWTTLAREMDQAYRKLDGTERGLSSVEENIRAAHRGTS
;
A
#
# COMPACT_ATOMS: atom_id res chain seq x y z
N MET A 1 -20.45 -29.55 0.22
CA MET A 1 -19.34 -29.32 1.16
C MET A 1 -17.99 -29.25 0.46
N ALA A 2 -17.51 -30.32 -0.21
CA ALA A 2 -16.21 -30.28 -0.91
C ALA A 2 -16.03 -29.14 -1.93
N ASP A 3 -17.08 -28.81 -2.69
CA ASP A 3 -17.05 -27.72 -3.69
C ASP A 3 -16.95 -26.31 -3.03
N LEU A 4 -17.67 -26.10 -1.93
CA LEU A 4 -17.59 -24.87 -1.12
C LEU A 4 -16.18 -24.70 -0.53
N ASP A 5 -15.60 -25.77 0.00
CA ASP A 5 -14.26 -25.72 0.61
C ASP A 5 -13.17 -25.39 -0.42
N ILE A 6 -13.31 -25.87 -1.67
CA ILE A 6 -12.40 -25.51 -2.79
C ILE A 6 -12.48 -24.01 -3.08
N HIS A 7 -13.69 -23.45 -3.18
CA HIS A 7 -13.87 -22.03 -3.44
C HIS A 7 -13.31 -21.14 -2.31
N LEU A 8 -13.59 -21.50 -1.06
CA LEU A 8 -13.06 -20.75 0.09
C LEU A 8 -11.53 -20.85 0.18
N SER A 9 -10.96 -22.02 -0.11
CA SER A 9 -9.50 -22.19 -0.15
C SER A 9 -8.83 -21.36 -1.24
N ALA A 10 -9.47 -21.20 -2.40
CA ALA A 10 -8.96 -20.34 -3.47
C ALA A 10 -8.97 -18.85 -3.07
N LEU A 11 -10.05 -18.39 -2.44
CA LEU A 11 -10.14 -17.01 -1.93
C LEU A 11 -9.10 -16.73 -0.84
N ASP A 12 -8.86 -17.68 0.06
CA ASP A 12 -7.87 -17.53 1.12
C ASP A 12 -6.46 -17.35 0.55
N ARG A 13 -6.09 -18.13 -0.49
CA ARG A 13 -4.81 -17.94 -1.20
C ARG A 13 -4.71 -16.56 -1.85
N CYS A 14 -5.79 -16.05 -2.43
CA CYS A 14 -5.82 -14.69 -2.97
C CYS A 14 -5.60 -13.65 -1.88
N ARG A 15 -6.25 -13.78 -0.71
CA ARG A 15 -6.02 -12.88 0.43
C ARG A 15 -4.59 -12.93 0.93
N GLN A 16 -4.01 -14.11 1.08
CA GLN A 16 -2.62 -14.26 1.50
C GLN A 16 -1.65 -13.55 0.54
N ALA A 17 -1.87 -13.66 -0.77
CA ALA A 17 -1.05 -12.97 -1.77
C ALA A 17 -1.20 -11.44 -1.68
N ILE A 18 -2.42 -10.94 -1.51
CA ILE A 18 -2.71 -9.51 -1.33
C ILE A 18 -2.07 -8.97 -0.06
N ASN A 19 -2.24 -9.66 1.07
CA ASN A 19 -1.69 -9.25 2.35
C ASN A 19 -0.16 -9.23 2.34
N LYS A 20 0.46 -10.20 1.65
CA LYS A 20 1.90 -10.21 1.44
C LYS A 20 2.35 -8.99 0.62
N ALA A 21 1.66 -8.67 -0.47
CA ALA A 21 2.00 -7.51 -1.28
C ALA A 21 1.78 -6.20 -0.51
N ALA A 22 0.65 -6.06 0.18
CA ALA A 22 0.31 -4.89 0.98
C ALA A 22 1.35 -4.65 2.09
N GLY A 23 1.78 -5.70 2.78
CA GLY A 23 2.85 -5.61 3.79
C GLY A 23 4.17 -5.08 3.22
N GLN A 24 4.58 -5.52 2.02
CA GLN A 24 5.80 -5.01 1.38
C GLN A 24 5.71 -3.50 1.05
N TYR A 25 4.54 -3.03 0.61
CA TYR A 25 4.31 -1.61 0.36
C TYR A 25 4.32 -0.82 1.68
N GLU A 26 3.67 -1.33 2.72
CA GLU A 26 3.62 -0.70 4.04
C GLU A 26 5.01 -0.61 4.68
N ASP A 27 5.81 -1.69 4.62
CA ASP A 27 7.18 -1.72 5.15
C ASP A 27 8.06 -0.69 4.45
N THR A 28 7.98 -0.61 3.11
CA THR A 28 8.71 0.38 2.31
C THR A 28 8.33 1.81 2.71
N LEU A 29 7.04 2.05 2.93
CA LEU A 29 6.54 3.35 3.40
C LEU A 29 7.07 3.70 4.80
N ARG A 30 7.05 2.73 5.73
CA ARG A 30 7.48 2.95 7.13
C ARG A 30 9.00 3.12 7.28
N GLU A 31 9.80 2.32 6.57
CA GLU A 31 11.27 2.40 6.62
C GLU A 31 11.76 3.78 6.18
N ARG A 32 11.10 4.36 5.17
CA ARG A 32 11.53 5.62 4.53
C ARG A 32 10.80 6.86 5.05
N ASN A 33 9.69 6.68 5.77
CA ASN A 33 8.93 7.75 6.44
C ASN A 33 8.84 7.42 7.94
N PRO A 34 9.93 7.67 8.72
CA PRO A 34 9.99 7.29 10.12
C PRO A 34 8.89 7.97 10.93
N GLY A 35 8.06 7.16 11.58
CA GLY A 35 6.92 7.61 12.39
C GLY A 35 5.60 6.95 11.98
N LYS A 36 4.51 7.37 12.62
CA LYS A 36 3.17 6.93 12.21
C LYS A 36 2.82 7.63 10.89
N GLN A 37 2.38 6.86 9.89
CA GLN A 37 1.80 7.45 8.67
C GLN A 37 0.73 8.45 9.07
N SER A 38 0.91 9.69 8.66
CA SER A 38 -0.06 10.76 8.86
C SER A 38 -0.59 11.21 7.51
N TYR A 39 -1.79 11.75 7.53
CA TYR A 39 -2.47 12.25 6.34
C TYR A 39 -2.78 13.73 6.53
N ASP A 40 -2.82 14.47 5.42
CA ASP A 40 -3.38 15.81 5.42
C ASP A 40 -4.92 15.77 5.42
N GLU A 41 -5.53 16.95 5.47
CA GLU A 41 -7.00 17.11 5.45
C GLU A 41 -7.66 16.61 4.16
N HIS A 42 -6.87 16.43 3.09
CA HIS A 42 -7.32 15.92 1.80
C HIS A 42 -7.09 14.40 1.65
N GLY A 43 -6.56 13.75 2.70
CA GLY A 43 -6.28 12.31 2.70
C GLY A 43 -5.00 11.92 1.95
N ASN A 44 -4.11 12.87 1.65
CA ASN A 44 -2.81 12.58 1.06
C ASN A 44 -1.80 12.21 2.16
N LEU A 45 -0.94 11.24 1.85
CA LEU A 45 0.15 10.86 2.75
C LEU A 45 1.07 12.04 3.04
N ARG A 46 1.30 12.33 4.32
CA ARG A 46 2.33 13.25 4.79
C ARG A 46 3.66 12.50 4.90
N ASN A 47 4.62 12.92 4.09
CA ASN A 47 5.99 12.45 4.18
C ASN A 47 6.70 13.20 5.31
N ASN A 48 6.86 12.55 6.47
CA ASN A 48 7.52 13.08 7.65
C ASN A 48 9.00 12.71 7.70
N ARG A 49 9.59 12.22 6.59
CA ARG A 49 11.02 11.95 6.55
C ARG A 49 11.83 13.23 6.73
N THR A 50 13.05 13.08 7.20
CA THR A 50 14.07 14.12 7.07
C THR A 50 14.29 14.43 5.58
N PRO A 51 14.07 15.68 5.12
CA PRO A 51 14.33 16.08 3.74
C PRO A 51 15.76 15.77 3.30
N VAL A 52 15.96 15.52 2.00
CA VAL A 52 17.31 15.43 1.43
C VAL A 52 17.91 16.83 1.45
N ASN A 53 19.06 16.99 2.10
CA ASN A 53 19.76 18.26 2.14
C ASN A 53 20.76 18.38 0.97
N GLU A 54 21.12 19.61 0.64
CA GLU A 54 22.09 19.92 -0.42
C GLU A 54 23.49 19.40 -0.12
N GLU A 55 23.85 19.27 1.16
CA GLU A 55 25.16 18.74 1.62
C GLU A 55 25.43 17.31 1.10
N ILE A 56 24.40 16.49 0.88
CA ILE A 56 24.54 15.14 0.31
C ILE A 56 25.13 15.18 -1.11
N PHE A 57 24.91 16.29 -1.85
CA PHE A 57 25.44 16.49 -3.19
C PHE A 57 26.79 17.22 -3.21
N GLY A 58 27.31 17.61 -2.04
CA GLY A 58 28.56 18.35 -1.91
C GLY A 58 28.49 19.78 -2.45
N ASP A 59 29.65 20.36 -2.77
CA ASP A 59 29.79 21.75 -3.25
C ASP A 59 29.51 21.90 -4.76
N LEU A 60 28.49 21.22 -5.28
CA LEU A 60 28.06 21.45 -6.66
C LEU A 60 27.34 22.81 -6.76
N PRO A 61 27.59 23.58 -7.84
CA PRO A 61 26.63 24.58 -8.25
C PRO A 61 25.28 23.88 -8.44
N ASP A 62 24.23 24.39 -7.79
CA ASP A 62 22.88 23.84 -7.81
C ASP A 62 22.60 22.60 -6.92
N SER A 63 23.44 22.29 -5.92
CA SER A 63 23.17 21.23 -4.93
C SER A 63 21.77 21.31 -4.29
N GLY A 64 21.28 22.52 -4.03
CA GLY A 64 19.92 22.74 -3.53
C GLY A 64 18.82 22.32 -4.50
N LEU A 65 19.02 22.50 -5.82
CA LEU A 65 18.06 22.02 -6.83
C LEU A 65 18.08 20.50 -6.95
N LEU A 66 19.26 19.89 -6.85
CA LEU A 66 19.39 18.43 -6.84
C LEU A 66 18.70 17.81 -5.62
N ALA A 67 18.85 18.42 -4.45
CA ALA A 67 18.16 18.02 -3.22
C ALA A 67 16.63 18.11 -3.37
N ALA A 68 16.12 19.24 -3.88
CA ALA A 68 14.69 19.41 -4.14
C ALA A 68 14.15 18.39 -5.16
N ALA A 69 14.91 18.10 -6.22
CA ALA A 69 14.54 17.09 -7.21
C ALA A 69 14.48 15.69 -6.60
N ALA A 70 15.48 15.33 -5.78
CA ALA A 70 15.49 14.05 -5.07
C ALA A 70 14.30 13.93 -4.09
N ASP A 71 13.99 14.99 -3.33
CA ASP A 71 12.82 15.02 -2.44
C ASP A 71 11.49 14.84 -3.19
N ASN A 72 11.37 15.44 -4.37
CA ASN A 72 10.18 15.28 -5.21
C ASN A 72 10.02 13.83 -5.74
N VAL A 73 11.11 13.20 -6.17
CA VAL A 73 11.10 11.79 -6.59
C VAL A 73 10.61 10.89 -5.45
N TRP A 74 11.16 11.07 -4.25
CA TRP A 74 10.76 10.29 -3.08
C TRP A 74 9.31 10.53 -2.67
N THR A 75 8.85 11.78 -2.70
CA THR A 75 7.47 12.14 -2.40
C THR A 75 6.50 11.50 -3.38
N THR A 76 6.87 11.45 -4.66
CA THR A 76 6.09 10.77 -5.70
C THR A 76 6.03 9.27 -5.45
N LEU A 77 7.17 8.63 -5.19
CA LEU A 77 7.22 7.21 -4.88
C LEU A 77 6.33 6.84 -3.68
N ALA A 78 6.42 7.60 -2.57
CA ALA A 78 5.61 7.35 -1.39
C ALA A 78 4.10 7.44 -1.67
N ARG A 79 3.67 8.39 -2.52
CA ARG A 79 2.26 8.50 -2.94
C ARG A 79 1.82 7.30 -3.77
N GLU A 80 2.64 6.85 -4.72
CA GLU A 80 2.32 5.67 -5.54
C GLU A 80 2.21 4.39 -4.69
N MET A 81 3.11 4.22 -3.72
CA MET A 81 3.07 3.08 -2.80
C MET A 81 1.83 3.11 -1.88
N ASP A 82 1.44 4.27 -1.36
CA ASP A 82 0.19 4.43 -0.59
C ASP A 82 -1.05 4.12 -1.44
N GLN A 83 -1.09 4.60 -2.68
CA GLN A 83 -2.17 4.28 -3.61
C GLN A 83 -2.24 2.79 -3.92
N ALA A 84 -1.10 2.12 -4.13
CA ALA A 84 -1.03 0.68 -4.34
C ALA A 84 -1.57 -0.08 -3.12
N TYR A 85 -1.14 0.30 -1.92
CA TYR A 85 -1.64 -0.25 -0.66
C TYR A 85 -3.17 -0.12 -0.54
N ARG A 86 -3.72 1.07 -0.79
CA ARG A 86 -5.18 1.31 -0.73
C ARG A 86 -5.96 0.48 -1.76
N LYS A 87 -5.41 0.29 -2.96
CA LYS A 87 -6.03 -0.57 -3.99
C LYS A 87 -6.03 -2.04 -3.56
N LEU A 88 -4.96 -2.51 -2.92
CA LEU A 88 -4.87 -3.86 -2.38
C LEU A 88 -5.89 -4.08 -1.24
N ASP A 89 -6.02 -3.12 -0.32
CA ASP A 89 -7.05 -3.15 0.74
C ASP A 89 -8.47 -3.16 0.15
N GLY A 90 -8.73 -2.36 -0.88
CA GLY A 90 -10.01 -2.42 -1.61
C GLY A 90 -10.26 -3.79 -2.27
N THR A 91 -9.21 -4.44 -2.76
CA THR A 91 -9.30 -5.79 -3.35
C THR A 91 -9.61 -6.84 -2.29
N GLU A 92 -8.98 -6.76 -1.12
CA GLU A 92 -9.29 -7.65 0.01
C GLU A 92 -10.76 -7.54 0.42
N ARG A 93 -11.27 -6.30 0.53
CA ARG A 93 -12.70 -6.04 0.79
C ARG A 93 -13.61 -6.67 -0.27
N GLY A 94 -13.23 -6.58 -1.54
CA GLY A 94 -13.93 -7.25 -2.63
C GLY A 94 -13.95 -8.79 -2.49
N LEU A 95 -12.83 -9.40 -2.10
CA LEU A 95 -12.76 -10.85 -1.84
C LEU A 95 -13.65 -11.26 -0.67
N SER A 96 -13.75 -10.43 0.37
CA SER A 96 -14.69 -10.65 1.48
C SER A 96 -16.15 -10.64 1.04
N SER A 97 -16.55 -9.72 0.16
CA SER A 97 -17.89 -9.74 -0.44
C SER A 97 -18.13 -10.99 -1.30
N VAL A 98 -17.13 -11.47 -2.04
CA VAL A 98 -17.24 -12.70 -2.84
C VAL A 98 -17.44 -13.93 -1.94
N GLU A 99 -16.70 -14.02 -0.83
CA GLU A 99 -16.87 -15.09 0.17
C GLU A 99 -18.29 -15.10 0.76
N GLU A 100 -18.80 -13.92 1.13
CA GLU A 100 -20.16 -13.77 1.67
C GLU A 100 -21.21 -14.25 0.66
N ASN A 101 -21.04 -13.87 -0.61
CA ASN A 101 -21.95 -14.28 -1.70
C ASN A 101 -21.92 -15.79 -1.93
N ILE A 102 -20.74 -16.42 -1.92
CA ILE A 102 -20.60 -17.88 -2.05
C ILE A 102 -21.30 -18.59 -0.89
N ARG A 103 -21.11 -18.11 0.35
CA ARG A 103 -21.79 -18.66 1.53
C ARG A 103 -23.31 -18.45 1.48
N ALA A 104 -23.78 -17.33 0.96
CA ALA A 104 -25.21 -17.07 0.80
C ALA A 104 -25.83 -18.00 -0.26
N ALA A 105 -25.19 -18.13 -1.43
CA ALA A 105 -25.62 -19.03 -2.49
C ALA A 105 -25.69 -20.49 -2.02
N HIS A 106 -24.66 -20.99 -1.33
CA HIS A 106 -24.65 -22.37 -0.84
C HIS A 106 -25.79 -22.66 0.15
N ARG A 107 -26.13 -21.69 1.02
CA ARG A 107 -27.27 -21.77 1.94
C ARG A 107 -28.62 -21.79 1.22
N GLY A 108 -28.75 -21.10 0.09
CA GLY A 108 -29.99 -21.06 -0.70
C GLY A 108 -30.22 -22.31 -1.56
N THR A 109 -29.17 -23.11 -1.78
CA THR A 109 -29.22 -24.34 -2.59
C THR A 109 -29.19 -25.64 -1.78
N SER A 110 -29.01 -25.56 -0.46
CA SER A 110 -29.06 -26.71 0.48
C SER A 110 -30.44 -26.84 1.10
#